data_AF-A0A832SL84-F1
#
_entry.id   AF-A0A832SL84-F1
#
_cell.length_a   1.000
_cell.length_b   1.000
_cell.length_c   1.000
_cell.angle_alpha   90.00
_cell.angle_beta   90.00
_cell.angle_gamma   90.00
#
_symmetry.space_group_name_H-M   'P 1'
#
loop_
_entity.id
_entity.type
_entity.pdbx_description
1 polymer ?
#
loop_
_entity_poly.entity_id
_entity_poly.type
_entity_poly.pdbx_seq_one_letter_code
_entity_poly.pdbx_strand_id
1 'polypeptide(L)'
;FFGKKYKVLEDGLLSESLVSYGSRDLQKGNDFDLGNGYKLVLQGINGDYALLEFQKNSAPVTTESVEQGSKFSFKTWIEGTEYVILEGTLDKVLDSKDPVVRLKSVNRYSDTPLKLEVGDEFGKFEVTAITSNDIELKNSVPIRLQLGDYSTILDNLIDFQVADNVYRACSYNMTKDTIKSYKIRGTSLAVNRSDSSPDSCSWTADSFGMLFYDPEYDLSTESLSLSLDAGSDWIPEGGLVYESLPVKLAYKNPEMADYGEDWFNEGYSVLGWNGEEYAYLGSDRGIVNILLDEDEKLLHPNEEYDLKEGYTLKVTDLDSDNACLTVSRNNLPVYSSIISPGKSADFGTHTLLYTEELNGVEVPIFSVYVDSVIEGEELSAVSLKYLLHFSDSPLEMSYGEEVGELTVVETYPKLRLENKHEVWSGSDINVFEDLWIGRFEKKISGNLYVTFYPYMNKVEDVESILPSTTSVSVPVMSLEEYLIGI
;
A
#
# COMPACT_ATOMS: atom_id res chain seq x y z
N PHE A 1 0.99 14.48 -13.09
CA PHE A 1 1.26 15.46 -12.03
C PHE A 1 0.67 14.89 -10.75
N PHE A 2 1.49 14.63 -9.73
CA PHE A 2 1.07 14.01 -8.45
C PHE A 2 0.16 12.77 -8.61
N GLY A 3 0.65 11.73 -9.29
CA GLY A 3 -0.07 10.46 -9.47
C GLY A 3 -1.19 10.47 -10.52
N LYS A 4 -1.72 11.65 -10.89
CA LYS A 4 -2.78 11.80 -11.89
C LYS A 4 -2.24 12.05 -13.30
N LYS A 5 -2.95 11.52 -14.31
CA LYS A 5 -2.66 11.71 -15.73
C LYS A 5 -3.34 12.98 -16.25
N TYR A 6 -2.59 13.81 -16.96
CA TYR A 6 -3.09 15.05 -17.55
C TYR A 6 -2.75 15.10 -19.04
N LYS A 7 -3.59 15.79 -19.81
CA LYS A 7 -3.25 16.33 -21.13
C LYS A 7 -2.76 17.75 -20.93
N VAL A 8 -1.56 18.05 -21.42
CA VAL A 8 -1.05 19.42 -21.47
C VAL A 8 -1.80 20.13 -22.59
N LEU A 9 -2.55 21.17 -22.24
CA LEU A 9 -3.27 22.00 -23.20
C LEU A 9 -2.36 23.13 -23.70
N GLU A 10 -1.70 23.79 -22.76
CA GLU A 10 -0.68 24.83 -22.94
C GLU A 10 0.32 24.71 -21.79
N ASP A 11 1.43 25.44 -21.87
CA ASP A 11 2.42 25.50 -20.78
C ASP A 11 1.73 25.91 -19.47
N GLY A 12 1.72 25.00 -18.49
CA GLY A 12 1.09 25.20 -17.18
C GLY A 12 -0.41 24.92 -17.14
N LEU A 13 -1.08 24.72 -18.29
CA LEU A 13 -2.51 24.42 -18.33
C LEU A 13 -2.75 22.91 -18.54
N LEU A 14 -3.10 22.22 -17.46
CA LEU A 14 -3.19 20.77 -17.38
C LEU A 14 -4.63 20.29 -17.26
N SER A 15 -5.11 19.52 -18.23
CA SER A 15 -6.44 18.94 -18.21
C SER A 15 -6.42 17.48 -17.73
N GLU A 16 -7.03 17.18 -16.58
CA GLU A 16 -7.05 15.83 -16.02
C GLU A 16 -7.69 14.83 -17.00
N SER A 17 -7.07 13.66 -17.16
CA SER A 17 -7.56 12.55 -17.99
C SER A 17 -8.57 11.74 -17.17
N LEU A 18 -9.86 12.02 -17.36
CA LEU A 18 -10.95 11.43 -16.59
C LEU A 18 -11.31 10.01 -17.04
N VAL A 19 -11.21 9.74 -18.34
CA VAL A 19 -11.60 8.47 -18.93
C VAL A 19 -10.63 8.10 -20.06
N SER A 20 -10.19 6.85 -20.09
CA SER A 20 -9.38 6.30 -21.18
C SER A 20 -9.74 4.82 -21.38
N TYR A 21 -10.46 4.49 -22.46
CA TYR A 21 -10.81 3.10 -22.79
C TYR A 21 -10.15 2.62 -24.08
N GLY A 22 -9.80 1.34 -24.12
CA GLY A 22 -9.31 0.68 -25.32
C GLY A 22 -10.37 0.58 -26.41
N SER A 23 -11.49 -0.10 -26.12
CA SER A 23 -12.63 -0.26 -27.03
C SER A 23 -13.94 -0.26 -26.26
N ARG A 24 -15.02 0.32 -26.82
CA ARG A 24 -16.36 0.31 -26.23
C ARG A 24 -17.43 0.29 -27.31
N ASP A 25 -18.46 -0.53 -27.11
CA ASP A 25 -19.63 -0.55 -27.98
C ASP A 25 -20.69 0.41 -27.45
N LEU A 26 -21.26 1.23 -28.35
CA LEU A 26 -22.30 2.21 -28.06
C LEU A 26 -23.52 1.90 -28.93
N GLN A 27 -24.64 1.59 -28.29
CA GLN A 27 -25.90 1.26 -28.94
C GLN A 27 -26.85 2.46 -28.87
N LYS A 28 -27.68 2.62 -29.91
CA LYS A 28 -28.71 3.67 -29.93
C LYS A 28 -29.70 3.47 -28.76
N GLY A 29 -29.91 4.54 -27.99
CA GLY A 29 -30.74 4.51 -26.77
C GLY A 29 -29.95 4.32 -25.47
N ASN A 30 -28.68 3.93 -25.57
CA ASN A 30 -27.75 3.92 -24.44
C ASN A 30 -26.84 5.15 -24.49
N ASP A 31 -26.40 5.58 -23.32
CA ASP A 31 -25.39 6.60 -23.14
C ASP A 31 -24.07 5.98 -22.68
N PHE A 32 -22.98 6.58 -23.15
CA PHE A 32 -21.68 6.38 -22.55
C PHE A 32 -21.44 7.51 -21.56
N ASP A 33 -21.54 7.21 -20.27
CA ASP A 33 -21.14 8.12 -19.20
C ASP A 33 -19.63 8.38 -19.23
N LEU A 34 -19.28 9.67 -19.34
CA LEU A 34 -17.92 10.18 -19.42
C LEU A 34 -17.50 10.91 -18.14
N GLY A 35 -18.32 10.86 -17.09
CA GLY A 35 -18.09 11.56 -15.82
C GLY A 35 -18.44 13.06 -15.88
N ASN A 36 -18.56 13.69 -14.70
CA ASN A 36 -18.89 15.11 -14.55
C ASN A 36 -20.12 15.56 -15.33
N GLY A 37 -21.13 14.68 -15.44
CA GLY A 37 -22.38 14.93 -16.15
C GLY A 37 -22.27 14.87 -17.68
N TYR A 38 -21.12 14.51 -18.23
CA TYR A 38 -20.93 14.37 -19.67
C TYR A 38 -21.28 12.98 -20.18
N LYS A 39 -21.89 12.92 -21.36
CA LYS A 39 -22.32 11.68 -22.00
C LYS A 39 -22.06 11.71 -23.50
N LEU A 40 -21.76 10.55 -24.08
CA LEU A 40 -21.73 10.35 -25.53
C LEU A 40 -22.85 9.41 -25.94
N VAL A 41 -23.66 9.83 -26.92
CA VAL A 41 -24.87 9.13 -27.34
C VAL A 41 -24.83 8.87 -28.84
N LEU A 42 -25.23 7.67 -29.27
CA LEU A 42 -25.45 7.36 -30.68
C LEU A 42 -26.86 7.76 -31.09
N GLN A 43 -26.98 8.80 -31.91
CA GLN A 43 -28.27 9.29 -32.41
C GLN A 43 -28.80 8.46 -33.58
N GLY A 44 -27.89 7.95 -34.41
CA GLY A 44 -28.23 7.13 -35.55
C GLY A 44 -27.01 6.78 -36.39
N ILE A 45 -27.25 6.01 -37.44
CA ILE A 45 -26.25 5.62 -38.42
C ILE A 45 -26.81 5.80 -39.83
N ASN A 46 -25.94 5.93 -40.82
CA ASN A 46 -26.28 5.97 -42.23
C ASN A 46 -25.16 5.32 -43.04
N GLY A 47 -25.32 4.04 -43.39
CA GLY A 47 -24.25 3.24 -43.98
C GLY A 47 -23.06 3.16 -43.03
N ASP A 48 -21.88 3.57 -43.51
CA ASP A 48 -20.64 3.56 -42.72
C ASP A 48 -20.48 4.79 -41.81
N TYR A 49 -21.50 5.65 -41.69
CA TYR A 49 -21.47 6.85 -40.86
C TYR A 49 -22.27 6.66 -39.57
N ALA A 50 -21.77 7.20 -38.46
CA ALA A 50 -22.48 7.32 -37.20
C ALA A 50 -22.69 8.80 -36.84
N LEU A 51 -23.85 9.13 -36.28
CA LEU A 51 -24.14 10.44 -35.71
C LEU A 51 -23.95 10.37 -34.20
N LEU A 52 -22.83 10.91 -33.72
CA LEU A 52 -22.47 10.94 -32.30
C LEU A 52 -22.86 12.29 -31.71
N GLU A 53 -23.57 12.27 -30.59
CA GLU A 53 -23.96 13.47 -29.85
C GLU A 53 -23.26 13.51 -28.49
N PHE A 54 -22.58 14.61 -28.23
CA PHE A 54 -21.94 14.89 -26.97
C PHE A 54 -22.86 15.75 -26.11
N GLN A 55 -23.17 15.30 -24.90
CA GLN A 55 -24.12 15.94 -23.99
C GLN A 55 -23.46 16.32 -22.67
N LYS A 56 -23.95 17.38 -22.03
CA LYS A 56 -23.63 17.77 -20.64
C LYS A 56 -24.93 17.91 -19.87
N ASN A 57 -25.07 17.23 -18.75
CA ASN A 57 -26.28 17.19 -17.93
C ASN A 57 -27.54 16.89 -18.76
N SER A 58 -27.43 15.91 -19.66
CA SER A 58 -28.48 15.49 -20.60
C SER A 58 -28.94 16.55 -21.61
N ALA A 59 -28.21 17.67 -21.74
CA ALA A 59 -28.41 18.66 -22.80
C ALA A 59 -27.38 18.46 -23.92
N PRO A 60 -27.79 18.45 -25.21
CA PRO A 60 -26.85 18.40 -26.33
C PRO A 60 -25.89 19.59 -26.30
N VAL A 61 -24.59 19.30 -26.29
CA VAL A 61 -23.53 20.30 -26.47
C VAL A 61 -23.22 20.44 -27.95
N THR A 62 -23.04 19.31 -28.65
CA THR A 62 -22.74 19.28 -30.08
C THR A 62 -22.97 17.88 -30.66
N THR A 63 -23.03 17.79 -31.98
CA THR A 63 -23.24 16.54 -32.72
C THR A 63 -22.25 16.48 -33.89
N GLU A 64 -21.65 15.32 -34.11
CA GLU A 64 -20.69 15.08 -35.18
C GLU A 64 -21.08 13.82 -35.97
N SER A 65 -21.03 13.90 -37.29
CA SER A 65 -21.16 12.73 -38.16
C SER A 65 -19.77 12.18 -38.47
N VAL A 66 -19.53 10.94 -38.08
CA VAL A 66 -18.21 10.31 -38.11
C VAL A 66 -18.27 9.09 -39.03
N GLU A 67 -17.35 8.99 -39.97
CA GLU A 67 -17.22 7.83 -40.85
C GLU A 67 -16.45 6.70 -40.17
N GLN A 68 -16.79 5.45 -40.48
CA GLN A 68 -16.06 4.28 -40.01
C GLN A 68 -14.57 4.37 -40.34
N GLY A 69 -13.73 4.09 -39.36
CA GLY A 69 -12.26 4.23 -39.41
C GLY A 69 -11.75 5.63 -39.11
N SER A 70 -12.62 6.64 -39.00
CA SER A 70 -12.23 8.03 -38.76
C SER A 70 -12.17 8.39 -37.27
N LYS A 71 -11.33 9.39 -36.96
CA LYS A 71 -11.27 10.01 -35.64
C LYS A 71 -12.41 11.02 -35.47
N PHE A 72 -12.86 11.19 -34.24
CA PHE A 72 -13.77 12.25 -33.83
C PHE A 72 -13.16 13.03 -32.66
N SER A 73 -13.55 14.29 -32.53
CA SER A 73 -13.10 15.11 -31.41
C SER A 73 -14.11 16.18 -31.06
N PHE A 74 -14.47 16.25 -29.79
CA PHE A 74 -15.32 17.30 -29.26
C PHE A 74 -14.51 18.29 -28.46
N LYS A 75 -14.83 19.56 -28.66
CA LYS A 75 -14.13 20.68 -28.06
C LYS A 75 -15.02 21.48 -27.15
N THR A 76 -14.41 22.22 -26.22
CA THR A 76 -15.07 23.26 -25.43
C THR A 76 -14.18 24.47 -25.30
N TRP A 77 -14.79 25.60 -24.96
CA TRP A 77 -14.07 26.82 -24.60
C TRP A 77 -13.64 26.75 -23.14
N ILE A 78 -12.35 26.97 -22.89
CA ILE A 78 -11.75 27.12 -21.57
C ILE A 78 -10.96 28.43 -21.60
N GLU A 79 -11.31 29.37 -20.72
CA GLU A 79 -10.66 30.70 -20.64
C GLU A 79 -10.57 31.46 -21.97
N GLY A 80 -11.53 31.25 -22.89
CA GLY A 80 -11.56 31.92 -24.19
C GLY A 80 -10.75 31.24 -25.30
N THR A 81 -10.17 30.06 -25.04
CA THR A 81 -9.51 29.21 -26.06
C THR A 81 -10.28 27.89 -26.20
N GLU A 82 -10.37 27.38 -27.44
CA GLU A 82 -11.10 26.14 -27.73
C GLU A 82 -10.16 24.92 -27.67
N TYR A 83 -10.44 23.96 -26.77
CA TYR A 83 -9.62 22.76 -26.56
C TYR A 83 -10.39 21.46 -26.79
N VAL A 84 -9.70 20.43 -27.27
CA VAL A 84 -10.23 19.06 -27.41
C VAL A 84 -10.31 18.39 -26.04
N ILE A 85 -11.55 18.16 -25.58
CA ILE A 85 -11.87 17.55 -24.29
C ILE A 85 -12.38 16.11 -24.41
N LEU A 86 -12.72 15.66 -25.63
CA LEU A 86 -13.05 14.27 -25.91
C LEU A 86 -12.51 13.94 -27.29
N GLU A 87 -11.80 12.83 -27.42
CA GLU A 87 -11.30 12.34 -28.70
C GLU A 87 -11.40 10.82 -28.75
N GLY A 88 -11.59 10.28 -29.94
CA GLY A 88 -11.67 8.83 -30.15
C GLY A 88 -11.69 8.48 -31.63
N THR A 89 -11.83 7.19 -31.91
CA THR A 89 -11.96 6.65 -33.26
C THR A 89 -13.23 5.83 -33.36
N LEU A 90 -14.02 6.05 -34.41
CA LEU A 90 -15.11 5.16 -34.77
C LEU A 90 -14.53 3.96 -35.50
N ASP A 91 -14.38 2.84 -34.82
CA ASP A 91 -13.74 1.64 -35.38
C ASP A 91 -14.67 0.87 -36.31
N LYS A 92 -15.95 0.72 -35.92
CA LYS A 92 -16.90 -0.08 -36.67
C LYS A 92 -18.33 0.42 -36.52
N VAL A 93 -19.09 0.39 -37.60
CA VAL A 93 -20.54 0.60 -37.62
C VAL A 93 -21.22 -0.73 -37.93
N LEU A 94 -22.16 -1.13 -37.09
CA LEU A 94 -23.00 -2.30 -37.30
C LEU A 94 -24.42 -1.83 -37.61
N ASP A 95 -24.73 -1.80 -38.89
CA ASP A 95 -26.07 -1.49 -39.38
C ASP A 95 -27.00 -2.68 -39.17
N SER A 96 -27.88 -2.55 -38.18
CA SER A 96 -28.81 -3.57 -37.74
C SER A 96 -30.11 -2.92 -37.27
N LYS A 97 -31.13 -3.74 -36.96
CA LYS A 97 -32.40 -3.24 -36.39
C LYS A 97 -32.17 -2.37 -35.16
N ASP A 98 -31.16 -2.72 -34.36
CA ASP A 98 -30.68 -1.96 -33.22
C ASP A 98 -29.23 -1.54 -33.52
N PRO A 99 -29.00 -0.32 -34.03
CA PRO A 99 -27.68 0.06 -34.51
C PRO A 99 -26.67 0.20 -33.36
N VAL A 100 -25.48 -0.35 -33.59
CA VAL A 100 -24.37 -0.36 -32.63
C VAL A 100 -23.11 0.15 -33.32
N VAL A 101 -22.32 0.95 -32.62
CA VAL A 101 -21.00 1.37 -33.07
C VAL A 101 -19.93 0.94 -32.09
N ARG A 102 -18.75 0.57 -32.61
CA ARG A 102 -17.57 0.32 -31.80
C ARG A 102 -16.67 1.55 -31.83
N LEU A 103 -16.38 2.10 -30.66
CA LEU A 103 -15.42 3.18 -30.47
C LEU A 103 -14.11 2.60 -29.96
N LYS A 104 -12.97 3.17 -30.38
CA LYS A 104 -11.64 2.85 -29.86
C LYS A 104 -10.90 4.10 -29.42
N SER A 105 -10.00 3.92 -28.46
CA SER A 105 -9.11 4.97 -27.94
C SER A 105 -9.88 6.23 -27.52
N VAL A 106 -11.00 6.05 -26.82
CA VAL A 106 -11.82 7.17 -26.34
C VAL A 106 -11.17 7.75 -25.10
N ASN A 107 -10.71 8.99 -25.21
CA ASN A 107 -10.06 9.73 -24.13
C ASN A 107 -10.87 10.98 -23.78
N ARG A 108 -11.22 11.12 -22.50
CA ARG A 108 -11.91 12.28 -21.94
C ARG A 108 -10.98 13.08 -21.07
N TYR A 109 -11.01 14.39 -21.27
CA TYR A 109 -10.29 15.35 -20.45
C TYR A 109 -11.25 16.31 -19.75
N SER A 110 -10.86 16.75 -18.55
CA SER A 110 -11.62 17.72 -17.76
C SER A 110 -11.85 19.03 -18.50
N ASP A 111 -13.03 19.64 -18.35
CA ASP A 111 -13.29 21.01 -18.81
C ASP A 111 -12.91 22.07 -17.76
N THR A 112 -12.40 21.64 -16.61
CA THR A 112 -11.81 22.48 -15.56
C THR A 112 -10.34 22.08 -15.38
N PRO A 113 -9.42 22.60 -16.20
CA PRO A 113 -8.01 22.26 -16.09
C PRO A 113 -7.39 22.89 -14.83
N LEU A 114 -6.34 22.25 -14.34
CA LEU A 114 -5.42 22.81 -13.37
C LEU A 114 -4.50 23.79 -14.10
N LYS A 115 -4.55 25.06 -13.70
CA LYS A 115 -3.58 26.06 -14.15
C LYS A 115 -2.46 26.14 -13.13
N LEU A 116 -1.23 26.02 -13.61
CA LEU A 116 0.01 26.15 -12.85
C LEU A 116 0.73 27.40 -13.30
N GLU A 117 1.27 28.14 -12.33
CA GLU A 117 2.09 29.33 -12.53
C GLU A 117 3.44 29.15 -11.82
N VAL A 118 4.47 29.82 -12.34
CA VAL A 118 5.75 29.91 -11.64
C VAL A 118 5.52 30.69 -10.35
N GLY A 119 5.94 30.13 -9.23
CA GLY A 119 5.62 30.63 -7.89
C GLY A 119 4.53 29.87 -7.16
N ASP A 120 3.81 28.96 -7.83
CA ASP A 120 2.84 28.10 -7.15
C ASP A 120 3.55 27.18 -6.15
N GLU A 121 3.07 27.15 -4.91
CA GLU A 121 3.64 26.34 -3.83
C GLU A 121 2.88 25.02 -3.67
N PHE A 122 3.65 23.94 -3.47
CA PHE A 122 3.17 22.60 -3.14
C PHE A 122 4.00 22.06 -1.96
N GLY A 123 3.46 22.10 -0.76
CA GLY A 123 4.17 21.74 0.47
C GLY A 123 5.40 22.62 0.68
N LYS A 124 6.58 21.99 0.71
CA LYS A 124 7.87 22.68 0.85
C LYS A 124 8.49 23.07 -0.50
N PHE A 125 7.78 22.87 -1.60
CA PHE A 125 8.25 23.11 -2.96
C PHE A 125 7.51 24.26 -3.62
N GLU A 126 8.18 24.90 -4.57
CA GLU A 126 7.65 25.94 -5.44
C GLU A 126 7.89 25.53 -6.89
N VAL A 127 6.93 25.81 -7.77
CA VAL A 127 7.09 25.69 -9.21
C VAL A 127 8.08 26.76 -9.69
N THR A 128 9.27 26.33 -10.08
CA THR A 128 10.35 27.24 -10.51
C THR A 128 10.46 27.36 -12.02
N ALA A 129 9.94 26.39 -12.76
CA ALA A 129 9.88 26.43 -14.21
C ALA A 129 8.68 25.65 -14.74
N ILE A 130 8.10 26.17 -15.81
CA ILE A 130 7.09 25.50 -16.64
C ILE A 130 7.55 25.66 -18.08
N THR A 131 7.76 24.55 -18.78
CA THR A 131 8.11 24.52 -20.19
C THR A 131 7.15 23.61 -20.95
N SER A 132 7.27 23.58 -22.27
CA SER A 132 6.53 22.64 -23.11
C SER A 132 6.88 21.17 -22.86
N ASN A 133 7.97 20.88 -22.16
CA ASN A 133 8.48 19.52 -21.96
C ASN A 133 8.44 19.07 -20.48
N ASP A 134 8.54 20.00 -19.54
CA ASP A 134 8.70 19.69 -18.12
C ASP A 134 8.11 20.78 -17.21
N ILE A 135 7.77 20.38 -15.99
CA ILE A 135 7.41 21.26 -14.88
C ILE A 135 8.41 20.95 -13.77
N GLU A 136 9.13 21.97 -13.30
CA GLU A 136 10.16 21.83 -12.28
C GLU A 136 9.67 22.42 -10.96
N LEU A 137 9.61 21.58 -9.93
CA LEU A 137 9.37 22.00 -8.55
C LEU A 137 10.71 21.94 -7.80
N LYS A 138 11.06 23.00 -7.07
CA LYS A 138 12.24 23.03 -6.19
C LYS A 138 11.83 23.36 -4.77
N ASN A 139 12.55 22.83 -3.79
CA ASN A 139 12.30 23.17 -2.40
C ASN A 139 12.54 24.68 -2.20
N SER A 140 11.51 25.41 -1.76
CA SER A 140 11.61 26.85 -1.47
C SER A 140 12.27 27.12 -0.12
N VAL A 141 12.29 26.10 0.75
CA VAL A 141 12.90 26.12 2.08
C VAL A 141 13.82 24.92 2.31
N PRO A 142 14.84 25.01 3.18
CA PRO A 142 15.62 23.85 3.59
C PRO A 142 14.73 22.77 4.21
N ILE A 143 14.86 21.54 3.74
CA ILE A 143 14.16 20.39 4.31
C ILE A 143 15.07 19.76 5.35
N ARG A 144 14.63 19.79 6.61
CA ARG A 144 15.35 19.15 7.71
C ARG A 144 15.02 17.65 7.72
N LEU A 145 16.06 16.82 7.79
CA LEU A 145 15.96 15.36 7.91
C LEU A 145 16.86 14.93 9.09
N GLN A 146 16.41 15.19 10.31
CA GLN A 146 17.06 14.66 11.50
C GLN A 146 16.66 13.21 11.73
N LEU A 147 17.45 12.53 12.55
CA LEU A 147 17.12 11.20 13.02
C LEU A 147 15.73 11.19 13.68
N GLY A 148 14.89 10.23 13.31
CA GLY A 148 13.50 10.10 13.76
C GLY A 148 12.53 11.13 13.17
N ASP A 149 12.98 12.02 12.27
CA ASP A 149 12.08 12.99 11.65
C ASP A 149 11.09 12.29 10.72
N TYR A 150 9.81 12.61 10.91
CA TYR A 150 8.79 12.49 9.88
C TYR A 150 8.68 13.83 9.13
N SER A 151 8.86 13.81 7.82
CA SER A 151 8.86 15.02 7.00
C SER A 151 7.97 14.89 5.78
N THR A 152 6.88 15.66 5.77
CA THR A 152 6.10 15.91 4.56
C THR A 152 6.82 16.85 3.61
N ILE A 153 6.82 16.48 2.32
CA ILE A 153 7.61 17.11 1.26
C ILE A 153 6.70 17.88 0.30
N LEU A 154 5.67 17.22 -0.26
CA LEU A 154 4.77 17.77 -1.29
C LEU A 154 3.30 17.61 -0.86
N ASP A 155 2.73 18.53 -0.07
CA ASP A 155 1.30 18.52 0.33
C ASP A 155 0.70 17.14 0.66
N ASN A 156 1.37 16.38 1.53
CA ASN A 156 0.95 15.02 1.94
C ASN A 156 0.93 14.00 0.79
N LEU A 157 1.65 14.26 -0.31
CA LEU A 157 1.85 13.34 -1.44
C LEU A 157 3.11 12.51 -1.32
N ILE A 158 4.16 13.07 -0.73
CA ILE A 158 5.41 12.37 -0.48
C ILE A 158 5.84 12.75 0.92
N ASP A 159 5.94 11.73 1.77
CA ASP A 159 6.43 11.84 3.13
C ASP A 159 7.71 11.00 3.24
N PHE A 160 8.67 11.49 4.03
CA PHE A 160 9.87 10.76 4.39
C PHE A 160 9.85 10.43 5.87
N GLN A 161 10.19 9.19 6.20
CA GLN A 161 10.57 8.79 7.54
C GLN A 161 12.09 8.62 7.57
N VAL A 162 12.74 9.29 8.52
CA VAL A 162 14.18 9.17 8.77
C VAL A 162 14.39 8.21 9.94
N ALA A 163 15.33 7.29 9.82
CA ALA A 163 15.67 6.37 10.90
C ALA A 163 16.13 7.10 12.17
N ASP A 164 15.89 6.49 13.34
CA ASP A 164 16.16 7.08 14.65
C ASP A 164 17.65 7.13 15.02
N ASN A 165 18.47 6.28 14.39
CA ASN A 165 19.86 6.08 14.78
C ASN A 165 20.86 6.23 13.61
N VAL A 166 20.38 6.37 12.38
CA VAL A 166 21.20 6.52 11.16
C VAL A 166 20.55 7.50 10.18
N TYR A 167 21.35 8.29 9.46
CA TYR A 167 20.84 9.21 8.43
C TYR A 167 20.45 8.45 7.15
N ARG A 168 19.38 7.66 7.25
CA ARG A 168 18.68 7.01 6.13
C ARG A 168 17.22 7.45 6.17
N ALA A 169 16.63 7.62 4.99
CA ALA A 169 15.22 7.94 4.87
C ALA A 169 14.59 7.11 3.77
N CYS A 170 13.36 6.65 3.99
CA CYS A 170 12.53 6.00 2.99
C CYS A 170 11.27 6.84 2.74
N SER A 171 10.66 6.67 1.57
CA SER A 171 9.29 7.15 1.37
C SER A 171 8.38 6.35 2.30
N TYR A 172 7.64 7.03 3.16
CA TYR A 172 6.75 6.39 4.11
C TYR A 172 5.30 6.55 3.72
N ASN A 173 4.46 5.58 4.14
CA ASN A 173 3.02 5.51 3.90
C ASN A 173 2.40 6.91 3.84
N MET A 174 1.88 7.26 2.67
CA MET A 174 1.11 8.48 2.49
C MET A 174 -0.19 8.27 3.26
N THR A 175 -0.47 9.03 4.34
CA THR A 175 -1.85 9.45 4.68
C THR A 175 -2.06 10.36 5.89
N LYS A 176 -2.95 11.34 5.73
CA LYS A 176 -4.35 11.33 6.23
C LYS A 176 -5.14 12.51 5.64
N ASP A 177 -6.44 12.30 5.41
CA ASP A 177 -7.51 13.26 5.08
C ASP A 177 -7.76 13.73 3.63
N THR A 178 -6.83 13.60 2.67
CA THR A 178 -7.03 14.23 1.33
C THR A 178 -7.16 13.26 0.13
N ILE A 179 -6.55 12.08 0.18
CA ILE A 179 -6.46 11.17 -0.99
C ILE A 179 -7.19 9.87 -0.69
N LYS A 180 -8.36 9.68 -1.32
CA LYS A 180 -9.22 8.50 -1.13
C LYS A 180 -8.72 7.24 -1.82
N SER A 181 -7.90 7.38 -2.84
CA SER A 181 -7.19 6.27 -3.47
C SER A 181 -5.98 6.77 -4.25
N TYR A 182 -4.88 6.04 -4.18
CA TYR A 182 -3.68 6.37 -4.94
C TYR A 182 -2.94 5.11 -5.40
N LYS A 183 -2.12 5.28 -6.45
CA LYS A 183 -1.33 4.22 -7.09
C LYS A 183 0.15 4.56 -6.96
N ILE A 184 0.84 3.90 -6.04
CA ILE A 184 2.30 4.00 -5.91
C ILE A 184 2.92 2.96 -6.83
N ARG A 185 3.83 3.39 -7.70
CA ARG A 185 4.44 2.54 -8.73
C ARG A 185 5.90 2.28 -8.42
N GLY A 186 6.33 1.06 -8.67
CA GLY A 186 7.74 0.71 -8.74
C GLY A 186 8.36 1.09 -10.09
N THR A 187 9.63 0.78 -10.19
CA THR A 187 10.49 1.04 -11.34
C THR A 187 9.96 0.30 -12.55
N SER A 188 9.89 0.99 -13.68
CA SER A 188 9.50 0.40 -14.96
C SER A 188 10.66 -0.37 -15.58
N LEU A 189 10.52 -1.68 -15.74
CA LEU A 189 11.53 -2.56 -16.31
C LEU A 189 11.09 -3.07 -17.68
N ALA A 190 11.93 -2.90 -18.69
CA ALA A 190 11.63 -3.25 -20.07
C ALA A 190 12.28 -4.59 -20.45
N VAL A 191 11.48 -5.48 -21.01
CA VAL A 191 11.89 -6.78 -21.53
C VAL A 191 11.80 -6.76 -23.05
N ASN A 192 12.87 -7.19 -23.72
CA ASN A 192 12.86 -7.35 -25.18
C ASN A 192 12.23 -8.69 -25.58
N ARG A 193 11.00 -8.65 -26.07
CA ARG A 193 10.27 -9.86 -26.50
C ARG A 193 10.72 -10.41 -27.83
N SER A 194 11.55 -9.68 -28.56
CA SER A 194 12.15 -10.17 -29.80
C SER A 194 13.37 -11.07 -29.54
N ASP A 195 13.84 -11.18 -28.29
CA ASP A 195 14.93 -12.06 -27.92
C ASP A 195 14.44 -13.49 -27.67
N SER A 196 15.29 -14.47 -27.99
CA SER A 196 15.00 -15.90 -27.79
C SER A 196 15.03 -16.34 -26.32
N SER A 197 15.46 -15.45 -25.42
CA SER A 197 15.48 -15.62 -23.97
C SER A 197 15.25 -14.23 -23.36
N PRO A 198 14.00 -13.76 -23.27
CA PRO A 198 13.71 -12.44 -22.72
C PRO A 198 14.19 -12.33 -21.26
N ASP A 199 14.66 -11.15 -20.88
CA ASP A 199 15.08 -10.86 -19.50
C ASP A 199 13.92 -11.01 -18.50
N SER A 200 14.26 -11.29 -17.25
CA SER A 200 13.32 -11.21 -16.14
C SER A 200 13.28 -9.80 -15.55
N CYS A 201 12.15 -9.47 -14.95
CA CYS A 201 11.98 -8.29 -14.11
C CYS A 201 12.09 -8.71 -12.64
N SER A 202 12.80 -7.93 -11.83
CA SER A 202 12.90 -8.14 -10.40
C SER A 202 12.80 -6.80 -9.69
N TRP A 203 11.95 -6.75 -8.68
CA TRP A 203 11.72 -5.59 -7.85
C TRP A 203 11.98 -5.94 -6.39
N THR A 204 12.84 -5.15 -5.76
CA THR A 204 13.05 -5.09 -4.31
C THR A 204 12.59 -3.72 -3.80
N ALA A 205 12.66 -3.49 -2.49
CA ALA A 205 12.34 -2.19 -1.89
C ALA A 205 13.06 -1.00 -2.55
N ASP A 206 14.31 -1.17 -3.02
CA ASP A 206 15.07 -0.14 -3.75
C ASP A 206 14.38 0.35 -5.02
N SER A 207 13.61 -0.53 -5.64
CA SER A 207 12.98 -0.30 -6.94
C SER A 207 11.47 -0.15 -6.84
N PHE A 208 10.87 -0.52 -5.72
CA PHE A 208 9.45 -0.43 -5.45
C PHE A 208 9.22 -0.17 -3.96
N GLY A 209 9.15 1.11 -3.57
CA GLY A 209 9.05 1.55 -2.18
C GLY A 209 7.73 1.23 -1.46
N MET A 210 6.91 0.35 -2.04
CA MET A 210 5.80 -0.29 -1.32
C MET A 210 6.17 -1.65 -0.77
N LEU A 211 7.32 -2.20 -1.15
CA LEU A 211 7.88 -3.35 -0.45
C LEU A 211 8.56 -2.87 0.84
N PHE A 212 8.43 -3.67 1.88
CA PHE A 212 8.94 -3.49 3.21
C PHE A 212 10.42 -3.11 3.18
N TYR A 213 10.69 -2.00 3.85
CA TYR A 213 12.02 -1.52 4.11
C TYR A 213 12.05 -0.80 5.45
N ASP A 214 12.86 -1.34 6.35
CA ASP A 214 13.18 -0.73 7.62
C ASP A 214 14.46 0.12 7.46
N PRO A 215 14.37 1.46 7.60
CA PRO A 215 15.53 2.35 7.48
C PRO A 215 16.47 2.28 8.69
N GLU A 216 15.99 1.88 9.87
CA GLU A 216 16.77 1.74 11.11
C GLU A 216 17.81 0.62 10.92
N TYR A 217 17.38 -0.52 10.40
CA TYR A 217 18.23 -1.70 10.22
C TYR A 217 18.82 -1.86 8.81
N ASP A 218 18.49 -0.98 7.85
CA ASP A 218 18.86 -1.14 6.42
C ASP A 218 18.33 -2.45 5.85
N LEU A 219 17.10 -2.79 6.22
CA LEU A 219 16.57 -4.12 6.08
C LEU A 219 15.36 -4.13 5.13
N SER A 220 15.48 -4.89 4.05
CA SER A 220 14.34 -5.31 3.23
C SER A 220 14.38 -6.82 3.05
N THR A 221 13.22 -7.46 3.09
CA THR A 221 13.12 -8.92 2.93
C THR A 221 12.36 -9.33 1.68
N GLU A 222 11.49 -8.45 1.17
CA GLU A 222 10.56 -8.76 0.08
C GLU A 222 11.19 -8.59 -1.32
N SER A 223 10.77 -9.45 -2.24
CA SER A 223 11.03 -9.30 -3.66
C SER A 223 9.86 -9.80 -4.50
N LEU A 224 9.64 -9.15 -5.64
CA LEU A 224 8.70 -9.56 -6.66
C LEU A 224 9.47 -9.79 -7.96
N SER A 225 9.26 -10.91 -8.63
CA SER A 225 9.91 -11.18 -9.91
C SER A 225 8.94 -11.77 -10.93
N LEU A 226 9.21 -11.45 -12.19
CA LEU A 226 8.43 -11.87 -13.34
C LEU A 226 9.39 -12.29 -14.45
N SER A 227 9.16 -13.47 -15.01
CA SER A 227 9.89 -14.02 -16.15
C SER A 227 8.90 -14.41 -17.25
N LEU A 228 9.33 -14.28 -18.50
CA LEU A 228 8.51 -14.64 -19.67
C LEU A 228 9.22 -15.66 -20.53
N ASP A 229 8.44 -16.46 -21.26
CA ASP A 229 8.97 -17.26 -22.34
C ASP A 229 9.01 -16.48 -23.66
N ALA A 230 9.99 -16.81 -24.51
CA ALA A 230 10.14 -16.18 -25.81
C ALA A 230 8.87 -16.36 -26.67
N GLY A 231 8.32 -15.25 -27.15
CA GLY A 231 7.12 -15.24 -27.99
C GLY A 231 5.80 -15.57 -27.28
N SER A 232 5.79 -15.73 -25.95
CA SER A 232 4.57 -15.95 -25.17
C SER A 232 4.08 -14.65 -24.54
N ASP A 233 2.75 -14.45 -24.53
CA ASP A 233 2.07 -13.42 -23.72
C ASP A 233 1.67 -13.96 -22.34
N TRP A 234 2.04 -15.20 -22.05
CA TRP A 234 1.78 -15.87 -20.78
C TRP A 234 3.06 -15.98 -19.98
N ILE A 235 2.96 -15.67 -18.69
CA ILE A 235 3.98 -16.01 -17.71
C ILE A 235 3.86 -17.51 -17.45
N PRO A 236 4.94 -18.30 -17.65
CA PRO A 236 4.91 -19.74 -17.41
C PRO A 236 4.71 -20.04 -15.91
N GLU A 237 4.36 -21.29 -15.59
CA GLU A 237 4.36 -21.78 -14.20
C GLU A 237 5.70 -21.47 -13.52
N GLY A 238 5.66 -20.90 -12.30
CA GLY A 238 6.83 -20.46 -11.54
C GLY A 238 7.52 -19.20 -12.09
N GLY A 239 6.96 -18.57 -13.13
CA GLY A 239 7.49 -17.36 -13.75
C GLY A 239 7.13 -16.07 -13.03
N LEU A 240 6.08 -16.05 -12.20
CA LEU A 240 5.69 -14.95 -11.31
C LEU A 240 5.92 -15.41 -9.87
N VAL A 241 6.80 -14.70 -9.17
CA VAL A 241 7.28 -15.11 -7.85
C VAL A 241 7.29 -13.92 -6.92
N TYR A 242 6.76 -14.10 -5.72
CA TYR A 242 6.92 -13.19 -4.60
C TYR A 242 7.64 -13.94 -3.47
N GLU A 243 8.66 -13.33 -2.88
CA GLU A 243 9.44 -13.94 -1.80
C GLU A 243 9.68 -12.95 -0.67
N SER A 244 9.74 -13.46 0.55
CA SER A 244 10.20 -12.71 1.72
C SER A 244 11.15 -13.58 2.55
N LEU A 245 12.38 -13.11 2.75
CA LEU A 245 13.42 -13.82 3.49
C LEU A 245 13.54 -13.26 4.92
N PRO A 246 13.16 -14.03 5.97
CA PRO A 246 13.25 -13.56 7.34
C PRO A 246 14.68 -13.18 7.74
N VAL A 247 14.81 -12.10 8.50
CA VAL A 247 16.08 -11.64 9.09
C VAL A 247 15.92 -11.52 10.60
N LYS A 248 16.89 -12.03 11.35
CA LYS A 248 16.85 -11.98 12.81
C LYS A 248 17.25 -10.59 13.33
N LEU A 249 16.39 -9.99 14.15
CA LEU A 249 16.66 -8.80 14.94
C LEU A 249 16.84 -9.20 16.41
N ALA A 250 17.82 -8.61 17.08
CA ALA A 250 17.99 -8.80 18.52
C ALA A 250 16.96 -7.94 19.29
N TYR A 251 16.53 -8.40 20.45
CA TYR A 251 15.68 -7.56 21.31
C TYR A 251 16.43 -6.30 21.74
N LYS A 252 15.76 -5.14 21.65
CA LYS A 252 16.26 -3.87 22.21
C LYS A 252 16.40 -3.95 23.74
N ASN A 253 15.50 -4.68 24.41
CA ASN A 253 15.55 -4.90 25.86
C ASN A 253 16.72 -5.85 26.22
N PRO A 254 17.74 -5.38 26.97
CA PRO A 254 18.89 -6.21 27.32
C PRO A 254 18.56 -7.40 28.22
N GLU A 255 17.46 -7.36 28.99
CA GLU A 255 17.03 -8.51 29.81
C GLU A 255 16.45 -9.65 28.98
N MET A 256 16.09 -9.38 27.72
CA MET A 256 15.59 -10.39 26.78
C MET A 256 16.70 -10.96 25.89
N ALA A 257 17.96 -10.57 26.10
CA ALA A 257 19.07 -10.99 25.25
C ALA A 257 19.27 -12.51 25.19
N ASP A 258 18.90 -13.24 26.25
CA ASP A 258 18.94 -14.71 26.32
C ASP A 258 17.53 -15.34 26.37
N TYR A 259 16.48 -14.57 26.06
CA TYR A 259 15.09 -15.03 26.10
C TYR A 259 14.72 -15.80 24.82
N GLY A 260 13.84 -16.79 24.97
CA GLY A 260 13.14 -17.47 23.89
C GLY A 260 13.85 -18.72 23.35
N GLU A 261 13.14 -19.45 22.50
CA GLU A 261 13.64 -20.57 21.71
C GLU A 261 13.30 -20.36 20.23
N ASP A 262 13.80 -21.23 19.35
CA ASP A 262 13.51 -21.22 17.90
C ASP A 262 13.66 -19.82 17.25
N TRP A 263 12.53 -19.23 16.84
CA TRP A 263 12.44 -17.99 16.06
C TRP A 263 12.41 -16.73 16.92
N PHE A 264 12.25 -16.90 18.24
CA PHE A 264 12.24 -15.84 19.25
C PHE A 264 13.46 -15.91 20.21
N ASN A 265 14.39 -16.83 19.95
CA ASN A 265 15.63 -16.98 20.72
C ASN A 265 16.55 -15.77 20.55
N GLU A 266 16.93 -15.08 21.62
CA GLU A 266 17.81 -13.89 21.66
C GLU A 266 17.34 -12.71 20.78
N GLY A 267 16.10 -12.76 20.30
CA GLY A 267 15.55 -11.85 19.30
C GLY A 267 14.50 -12.54 18.44
N TYR A 268 13.88 -11.81 17.52
CA TYR A 268 12.82 -12.32 16.66
C TYR A 268 13.21 -12.22 15.18
N SER A 269 12.70 -13.13 14.36
CA SER A 269 12.91 -13.06 12.90
C SER A 269 11.83 -12.21 12.26
N VAL A 270 12.19 -11.14 11.58
CA VAL A 270 11.26 -10.25 10.87
C VAL A 270 11.23 -10.52 9.38
N LEU A 271 10.07 -10.36 8.78
CA LEU A 271 9.89 -10.33 7.33
C LEU A 271 8.78 -9.35 6.97
N GLY A 272 8.87 -8.78 5.78
CA GLY A 272 7.79 -8.02 5.15
C GLY A 272 6.75 -8.92 4.49
N TRP A 273 5.47 -8.57 4.65
CA TRP A 273 4.35 -9.14 3.92
C TRP A 273 3.40 -8.03 3.48
N ASN A 274 3.13 -7.97 2.17
CA ASN A 274 2.39 -6.88 1.53
C ASN A 274 2.91 -5.46 1.93
N GLY A 275 4.23 -5.32 2.06
CA GLY A 275 4.86 -4.04 2.44
C GLY A 275 4.84 -3.69 3.92
N GLU A 276 4.17 -4.49 4.77
CA GLU A 276 4.08 -4.27 6.21
C GLU A 276 4.99 -5.26 6.95
N GLU A 277 5.44 -4.92 8.16
CA GLU A 277 6.38 -5.71 8.95
C GLU A 277 5.68 -6.80 9.80
N TYR A 278 6.23 -8.00 9.81
CA TYR A 278 5.75 -9.12 10.62
C TYR A 278 6.89 -9.88 11.27
N ALA A 279 6.64 -10.45 12.45
CA ALA A 279 7.49 -11.49 13.01
C ALA A 279 7.12 -12.87 12.45
N TYR A 280 8.14 -13.65 12.12
CA TYR A 280 8.03 -14.94 11.47
C TYR A 280 8.07 -16.07 12.51
N LEU A 281 7.02 -16.90 12.54
CA LEU A 281 6.89 -18.01 13.49
C LEU A 281 7.61 -19.29 13.03
N GLY A 282 8.15 -19.30 11.80
CA GLY A 282 8.86 -20.44 11.25
C GLY A 282 8.02 -21.52 10.59
N SER A 283 8.59 -22.20 9.60
CA SER A 283 8.16 -23.53 9.12
C SER A 283 6.65 -23.79 9.20
N ASP A 284 5.87 -23.24 8.27
CA ASP A 284 4.40 -23.34 8.14
C ASP A 284 3.52 -22.85 9.32
N ARG A 285 4.13 -22.28 10.37
CA ARG A 285 3.41 -21.74 11.55
C ARG A 285 2.87 -20.33 11.35
N GLY A 286 3.15 -19.69 10.21
CA GLY A 286 2.64 -18.37 9.85
C GLY A 286 3.52 -17.21 10.29
N ILE A 287 2.91 -16.03 10.30
CA ILE A 287 3.53 -14.75 10.69
C ILE A 287 2.60 -13.98 11.64
N VAL A 288 3.15 -13.14 12.50
CA VAL A 288 2.38 -12.33 13.48
C VAL A 288 2.73 -10.86 13.33
N ASN A 289 1.73 -10.00 13.43
CA ASN A 289 1.92 -8.56 13.32
C ASN A 289 2.72 -8.03 14.52
N ILE A 290 3.61 -7.06 14.28
CA ILE A 290 4.30 -6.31 15.33
C ILE A 290 3.49 -5.04 15.57
N LEU A 291 2.69 -5.05 16.63
CA LEU A 291 1.70 -4.01 16.90
C LEU A 291 2.33 -2.74 17.48
N LEU A 292 3.38 -2.89 18.27
CA LEU A 292 4.15 -1.80 18.86
C LEU A 292 5.63 -2.18 18.99
N ASP A 293 6.52 -1.27 18.62
CA ASP A 293 7.94 -1.23 18.97
C ASP A 293 8.27 0.23 19.33
N GLU A 294 8.29 0.54 20.63
CA GLU A 294 8.51 1.91 21.12
C GLU A 294 9.65 1.96 22.16
N ASP A 295 10.53 2.94 22.02
CA ASP A 295 11.71 3.04 22.87
C ASP A 295 11.39 3.48 24.29
N GLU A 296 10.48 4.43 24.49
CA GLU A 296 10.18 5.02 25.81
C GLU A 296 8.70 5.38 25.97
N LYS A 297 8.17 5.18 27.18
CA LYS A 297 6.81 5.60 27.56
C LYS A 297 6.78 6.03 29.03
N LEU A 298 6.13 7.17 29.31
CA LEU A 298 5.76 7.55 30.67
C LEU A 298 4.29 7.19 30.90
N LEU A 299 3.98 6.43 31.95
CA LEU A 299 2.62 5.98 32.26
C LEU A 299 2.21 6.37 33.68
N HIS A 300 1.05 7.02 33.83
CA HIS A 300 0.50 7.39 35.13
C HIS A 300 -0.54 6.36 35.64
N PRO A 301 -0.75 6.21 36.97
CA PRO A 301 -1.66 5.20 37.55
C PRO A 301 -3.12 5.27 37.11
N ASN A 302 -3.58 6.47 36.75
CA ASN A 302 -4.96 6.69 36.31
C ASN A 302 -5.12 6.60 34.79
N GLU A 303 -4.03 6.29 34.07
CA GLU A 303 -4.02 6.16 32.62
C GLU A 303 -4.05 4.69 32.22
N GLU A 304 -4.64 4.46 31.06
CA GLU A 304 -4.64 3.17 30.40
C GLU A 304 -3.96 3.37 29.05
N TYR A 305 -2.95 2.57 28.78
CA TYR A 305 -2.22 2.64 27.53
C TYR A 305 -2.76 1.61 26.55
N ASP A 306 -3.27 2.08 25.41
CA ASP A 306 -3.75 1.23 24.32
C ASP A 306 -2.57 0.51 23.66
N LEU A 307 -2.53 -0.81 23.81
CA LEU A 307 -1.52 -1.67 23.20
C LEU A 307 -1.96 -2.19 21.82
N LYS A 308 -3.12 -1.80 21.29
CA LYS A 308 -3.77 -2.35 20.08
C LYS A 308 -4.41 -3.71 20.30
N GLU A 309 -5.27 -4.10 19.36
CA GLU A 309 -6.04 -5.36 19.38
C GLU A 309 -6.83 -5.62 20.67
N GLY A 310 -7.24 -4.54 21.35
CA GLY A 310 -7.98 -4.60 22.61
C GLY A 310 -7.11 -4.90 23.84
N TYR A 311 -5.78 -4.99 23.69
CA TYR A 311 -4.86 -5.05 24.80
C TYR A 311 -4.62 -3.67 25.39
N THR A 312 -4.48 -3.60 26.71
CA THR A 312 -4.16 -2.37 27.42
C THR A 312 -3.18 -2.61 28.58
N LEU A 313 -2.32 -1.63 28.85
CA LEU A 313 -1.41 -1.61 29.99
C LEU A 313 -1.85 -0.57 31.02
N LYS A 314 -1.85 -0.96 32.30
CA LYS A 314 -2.14 -0.06 33.41
C LYS A 314 -1.18 -0.27 34.57
N VAL A 315 -0.80 0.83 35.23
CA VAL A 315 -0.17 0.80 36.55
C VAL A 315 -1.27 0.69 37.59
N THR A 316 -1.42 -0.48 38.20
CA THR A 316 -2.51 -0.75 39.16
C THR A 316 -2.13 -0.43 40.59
N ASP A 317 -0.84 -0.46 40.90
CA ASP A 317 -0.28 -0.06 42.19
C ASP A 317 1.19 0.36 42.00
N LEU A 318 1.73 1.18 42.89
CA LEU A 318 3.16 1.50 42.91
C LEU A 318 3.60 2.00 44.29
N ASP A 319 4.87 1.77 44.60
CA ASP A 319 5.58 2.35 45.73
C ASP A 319 6.93 2.92 45.27
N SER A 320 7.74 3.43 46.20
CA SER A 320 9.04 4.02 45.91
C SER A 320 10.05 3.08 45.22
N ASP A 321 9.82 1.77 45.31
CA ASP A 321 10.74 0.72 44.86
C ASP A 321 10.13 -0.20 43.80
N ASN A 322 8.81 -0.20 43.56
CA ASN A 322 8.14 -1.15 42.67
C ASN A 322 6.93 -0.54 41.96
N ALA A 323 6.60 -1.10 40.80
CA ALA A 323 5.34 -0.87 40.10
C ALA A 323 4.61 -2.19 39.86
N CYS A 324 3.33 -2.24 40.19
CA CYS A 324 2.42 -3.30 39.77
C CYS A 324 1.82 -2.91 38.42
N LEU A 325 2.19 -3.65 37.38
CA LEU A 325 1.68 -3.49 36.03
C LEU A 325 0.67 -4.60 35.73
N THR A 326 -0.42 -4.23 35.05
CA THR A 326 -1.47 -5.16 34.63
C THR A 326 -1.73 -4.99 33.14
N VAL A 327 -1.63 -6.09 32.41
CA VAL A 327 -2.04 -6.21 31.01
C VAL A 327 -3.46 -6.74 31.00
N SER A 328 -4.34 -6.06 30.30
CA SER A 328 -5.74 -6.48 30.11
C SER A 328 -6.01 -6.70 28.64
N ARG A 329 -6.94 -7.61 28.32
CA ARG A 329 -7.51 -7.79 26.99
C ARG A 329 -9.01 -7.57 27.07
N ASN A 330 -9.55 -6.64 26.30
CA ASN A 330 -10.97 -6.28 26.32
C ASN A 330 -11.49 -5.95 27.73
N ASN A 331 -10.69 -5.20 28.52
CA ASN A 331 -10.93 -4.84 29.93
C ASN A 331 -10.85 -6.00 30.94
N LEU A 332 -10.41 -7.20 30.53
CA LEU A 332 -10.18 -8.32 31.43
C LEU A 332 -8.68 -8.48 31.70
N PRO A 333 -8.22 -8.47 32.97
CA PRO A 333 -6.81 -8.70 33.28
C PRO A 333 -6.37 -10.10 32.83
N VAL A 334 -5.37 -10.16 31.94
CA VAL A 334 -4.77 -11.42 31.46
C VAL A 334 -3.43 -11.70 32.13
N TYR A 335 -2.73 -10.65 32.55
CA TYR A 335 -1.44 -10.78 33.24
C TYR A 335 -1.19 -9.61 34.18
N SER A 336 -0.54 -9.87 35.30
CA SER A 336 -0.08 -8.80 36.20
C SER A 336 1.18 -9.22 36.94
N SER A 337 2.11 -8.28 37.11
CA SER A 337 3.35 -8.53 37.83
C SER A 337 3.81 -7.28 38.58
N ILE A 338 4.46 -7.50 39.71
CA ILE A 338 5.15 -6.45 40.48
C ILE A 338 6.59 -6.43 39.99
N ILE A 339 7.00 -5.31 39.42
CA ILE A 339 8.30 -5.12 38.79
C ILE A 339 9.08 -4.06 39.56
N SER A 340 10.31 -4.38 39.96
CA SER A 340 11.24 -3.40 40.49
C SER A 340 11.88 -2.64 39.32
N PRO A 341 12.11 -1.32 39.39
CA PRO A 341 12.77 -0.57 38.35
C PRO A 341 14.28 -0.85 38.32
N GLY A 342 14.86 -0.77 37.12
CA GLY A 342 16.29 -0.99 36.89
C GLY A 342 17.21 -0.07 37.70
N LYS A 343 17.79 -0.57 38.80
CA LYS A 343 18.86 0.12 39.56
C LYS A 343 20.14 -0.74 39.69
N SER A 344 20.59 -1.32 38.58
CA SER A 344 21.85 -2.04 38.36
C SER A 344 22.08 -3.37 39.12
N ALA A 345 22.70 -4.31 38.38
CA ALA A 345 23.16 -5.67 38.72
C ALA A 345 22.12 -6.82 38.76
N ASP A 346 20.84 -6.57 39.00
CA ASP A 346 19.81 -7.62 39.06
C ASP A 346 19.21 -7.92 37.67
N PHE A 347 19.94 -8.61 36.79
CA PHE A 347 19.40 -8.99 35.47
C PHE A 347 18.17 -9.91 35.60
N GLY A 348 17.09 -9.56 34.91
CA GLY A 348 15.91 -10.41 34.69
C GLY A 348 14.72 -10.14 35.62
N THR A 349 14.73 -9.03 36.38
CA THR A 349 13.63 -8.67 37.30
C THR A 349 12.95 -7.35 36.97
N HIS A 350 13.39 -6.64 35.93
CA HIS A 350 12.92 -5.30 35.61
C HIS A 350 11.99 -5.28 34.39
N THR A 351 11.71 -6.44 33.80
CA THR A 351 10.87 -6.59 32.62
C THR A 351 9.55 -7.24 32.98
N LEU A 352 8.43 -6.61 32.62
CA LEU A 352 7.17 -7.33 32.50
C LEU A 352 7.19 -8.10 31.19
N LEU A 353 6.96 -9.41 31.27
CA LEU A 353 6.92 -10.30 30.13
C LEU A 353 5.65 -11.15 30.18
N TYR A 354 4.79 -10.99 29.17
CA TYR A 354 3.59 -11.78 28.95
C TYR A 354 3.76 -12.61 27.68
N THR A 355 3.58 -13.93 27.79
CA THR A 355 3.83 -14.91 26.73
C THR A 355 2.58 -15.72 26.44
N GLU A 356 2.38 -16.10 25.18
CA GLU A 356 1.37 -17.09 24.77
C GLU A 356 1.98 -18.09 23.77
N GLU A 357 1.41 -19.28 23.67
CA GLU A 357 1.79 -20.27 22.67
C GLU A 357 0.96 -20.06 21.39
N LEU A 358 1.60 -19.63 20.31
CA LEU A 358 0.97 -19.44 18.99
C LEU A 358 1.51 -20.50 18.02
N ASN A 359 0.62 -21.35 17.50
CA ASN A 359 0.98 -22.41 16.55
C ASN A 359 2.18 -23.28 17.00
N GLY A 360 2.27 -23.53 18.31
CA GLY A 360 3.33 -24.32 18.93
C GLY A 360 4.66 -23.57 19.12
N VAL A 361 4.65 -22.23 19.07
CA VAL A 361 5.78 -21.35 19.37
C VAL A 361 5.43 -20.49 20.58
N GLU A 362 6.31 -20.44 21.58
CA GLU A 362 6.17 -19.47 22.66
C GLU A 362 6.53 -18.07 22.14
N VAL A 363 5.55 -17.18 22.10
CA VAL A 363 5.70 -15.81 21.62
C VAL A 363 5.60 -14.85 22.81
N PRO A 364 6.52 -13.89 22.97
CA PRO A 364 6.46 -12.86 24.00
C PRO A 364 5.43 -11.78 23.62
N ILE A 365 4.14 -12.13 23.62
CA ILE A 365 3.01 -11.26 23.23
C ILE A 365 3.19 -9.82 23.69
N PHE A 366 3.59 -9.58 24.94
CA PHE A 366 3.92 -8.23 25.39
C PHE A 366 5.14 -8.22 26.30
N SER A 367 6.06 -7.29 26.05
CA SER A 367 7.19 -7.03 26.93
C SER A 367 7.44 -5.54 27.12
N VAL A 368 7.85 -5.17 28.34
CA VAL A 368 8.25 -3.79 28.64
C VAL A 368 9.21 -3.74 29.82
N TYR A 369 10.28 -2.97 29.69
CA TYR A 369 11.27 -2.73 30.73
C TYR A 369 10.85 -1.54 31.62
N VAL A 370 10.89 -1.72 32.94
CA VAL A 370 10.61 -0.66 33.92
C VAL A 370 11.92 0.05 34.27
N ASP A 371 12.11 1.25 33.73
CA ASP A 371 13.33 2.03 33.90
C ASP A 371 13.37 2.75 35.25
N SER A 372 12.26 3.39 35.64
CA SER A 372 12.15 4.06 36.93
C SER A 372 10.70 4.19 37.39
N VAL A 373 10.53 4.26 38.71
CA VAL A 373 9.26 4.57 39.37
C VAL A 373 9.43 5.86 40.14
N ILE A 374 8.46 6.77 39.98
CA ILE A 374 8.37 8.02 40.71
C ILE A 374 7.07 7.96 41.50
N GLU A 375 7.19 7.94 42.82
CA GLU A 375 6.07 8.09 43.74
C GLU A 375 6.09 9.51 44.32
N GLY A 376 4.98 10.23 44.19
CA GLY A 376 4.85 11.59 44.69
C GLY A 376 3.42 11.94 45.09
N GLU A 377 3.27 12.89 46.02
CA GLU A 377 1.93 13.31 46.50
C GLU A 377 1.05 13.92 45.40
N GLU A 378 1.67 14.58 44.41
CA GLU A 378 0.96 15.23 43.30
C GLU A 378 1.15 14.51 41.95
N LEU A 379 2.26 13.80 41.76
CA LEU A 379 2.63 13.13 40.52
C LEU A 379 3.33 11.80 40.83
N SER A 380 2.64 10.71 40.52
CA SER A 380 3.25 9.38 40.42
C SER A 380 3.27 8.91 38.97
N ALA A 381 4.35 8.26 38.56
CA ALA A 381 4.55 7.80 37.20
C ALA A 381 5.54 6.64 37.14
N VAL A 382 5.41 5.83 36.09
CA VAL A 382 6.35 4.76 35.76
C VAL A 382 6.98 5.09 34.40
N SER A 383 8.30 5.17 34.35
CA SER A 383 9.06 5.29 33.11
C SER A 383 9.34 3.89 32.57
N LEU A 384 8.89 3.65 31.35
CA LEU A 384 8.96 2.38 30.64
C LEU A 384 9.88 2.52 29.43
N LYS A 385 10.55 1.43 29.04
CA LYS A 385 11.40 1.34 27.86
C LYS A 385 11.19 0.06 27.08
N TYR A 386 11.55 0.10 25.80
CA TYR A 386 11.57 -1.06 24.89
C TYR A 386 10.23 -1.80 24.88
N LEU A 387 9.14 -1.05 24.71
CA LEU A 387 7.82 -1.64 24.60
C LEU A 387 7.76 -2.43 23.30
N LEU A 388 7.44 -3.71 23.40
CA LEU A 388 7.29 -4.59 22.25
C LEU A 388 6.01 -5.39 22.41
N HIS A 389 5.13 -5.32 21.41
CA HIS A 389 3.87 -6.04 21.40
C HIS A 389 3.67 -6.78 20.08
N PHE A 390 3.46 -8.09 20.16
CA PHE A 390 3.08 -8.92 19.03
C PHE A 390 1.59 -9.23 19.11
N SER A 391 0.94 -9.29 17.94
CA SER A 391 -0.42 -9.80 17.84
C SER A 391 -0.48 -11.26 18.30
N ASP A 392 -1.57 -11.61 18.98
CA ASP A 392 -1.88 -12.99 19.35
C ASP A 392 -2.68 -13.72 18.25
N SER A 393 -2.90 -13.06 17.12
CA SER A 393 -3.67 -13.55 15.98
C SER A 393 -2.74 -13.78 14.78
N PRO A 394 -2.10 -14.96 14.65
CA PRO A 394 -1.21 -15.24 13.54
C PRO A 394 -1.94 -15.28 12.20
N LEU A 395 -1.31 -14.71 11.18
CA LEU A 395 -1.67 -14.97 9.80
C LEU A 395 -1.08 -16.32 9.39
N GLU A 396 -1.96 -17.31 9.23
CA GLU A 396 -1.58 -18.62 8.70
C GLU A 396 -1.11 -18.48 7.25
N MET A 397 0.00 -19.14 6.93
CA MET A 397 0.60 -19.16 5.59
C MET A 397 1.00 -20.59 5.27
N SER A 398 0.02 -21.39 4.85
CA SER A 398 0.18 -22.84 4.69
C SER A 398 0.74 -23.20 3.33
N TYR A 399 1.59 -24.22 3.25
CA TYR A 399 2.03 -24.76 1.96
C TYR A 399 0.83 -25.16 1.10
N GLY A 400 0.78 -24.69 -0.15
CA GLY A 400 -0.31 -24.94 -1.09
C GLY A 400 -1.47 -23.96 -0.98
N GLU A 401 -1.44 -23.00 -0.04
CA GLU A 401 -2.42 -21.93 0.05
C GLU A 401 -2.33 -20.99 -1.16
N GLU A 402 -3.47 -20.65 -1.73
CA GLU A 402 -3.57 -19.73 -2.87
C GLU A 402 -3.85 -18.31 -2.39
N VAL A 403 -3.00 -17.37 -2.81
CA VAL A 403 -3.09 -15.94 -2.52
C VAL A 403 -3.04 -15.19 -3.85
N GLY A 404 -4.22 -14.80 -4.33
CA GLY A 404 -4.37 -14.18 -5.66
C GLY A 404 -3.96 -15.13 -6.79
N GLU A 405 -2.99 -14.72 -7.61
CA GLU A 405 -2.41 -15.52 -8.70
C GLU A 405 -1.27 -16.44 -8.24
N LEU A 406 -0.91 -16.40 -6.97
CA LEU A 406 0.22 -17.14 -6.41
C LEU A 406 -0.23 -18.25 -5.47
N THR A 407 0.63 -19.24 -5.29
CA THR A 407 0.48 -20.31 -4.31
C THR A 407 1.71 -20.36 -3.43
N VAL A 408 1.55 -20.55 -2.12
CA VAL A 408 2.64 -20.77 -1.18
C VAL A 408 3.35 -22.09 -1.51
N VAL A 409 4.65 -22.02 -1.81
CA VAL A 409 5.47 -23.17 -2.21
C VAL A 409 6.68 -23.41 -1.31
N GLU A 410 7.01 -22.45 -0.46
CA GLU A 410 8.06 -22.60 0.54
C GLU A 410 7.67 -21.76 1.75
N THR A 411 7.72 -22.36 2.93
CA THR A 411 7.49 -21.69 4.21
C THR A 411 8.71 -21.75 5.11
N TYR A 412 9.82 -22.37 4.67
CA TYR A 412 11.12 -22.42 5.33
C TYR A 412 12.21 -22.72 4.28
N PRO A 413 13.38 -22.03 4.31
CA PRO A 413 13.79 -21.02 5.29
C PRO A 413 13.24 -19.62 5.00
N LYS A 414 12.45 -19.47 3.93
CA LYS A 414 11.82 -18.22 3.51
C LYS A 414 10.35 -18.47 3.19
N LEU A 415 9.59 -17.39 3.09
CA LEU A 415 8.27 -17.42 2.50
C LEU A 415 8.41 -17.22 0.99
N ARG A 416 8.00 -18.19 0.18
CA ARG A 416 7.98 -18.10 -1.29
C ARG A 416 6.60 -18.47 -1.81
N LEU A 417 6.06 -17.58 -2.62
CA LEU A 417 4.84 -17.80 -3.38
C LEU A 417 5.15 -17.72 -4.88
N GLU A 418 4.55 -18.61 -5.66
CA GLU A 418 4.69 -18.60 -7.12
C GLU A 418 3.40 -19.02 -7.82
N ASN A 419 3.21 -18.61 -9.06
CA ASN A 419 2.07 -19.04 -9.85
C ASN A 419 2.17 -20.54 -10.23
N LYS A 420 1.14 -21.33 -9.91
CA LYS A 420 1.03 -22.75 -10.30
C LYS A 420 0.40 -23.00 -11.67
N HIS A 421 -0.06 -21.94 -12.31
CA HIS A 421 -0.68 -21.95 -13.62
C HIS A 421 -0.13 -20.80 -14.47
N GLU A 422 -0.27 -20.89 -15.79
CA GLU A 422 0.13 -19.80 -16.68
C GLU A 422 -0.69 -18.54 -16.39
N VAL A 423 -0.03 -17.38 -16.25
CA VAL A 423 -0.69 -16.09 -15.96
C VAL A 423 -0.67 -15.20 -17.19
N TRP A 424 -1.82 -14.64 -17.57
CA TRP A 424 -1.92 -13.75 -18.72
C TRP A 424 -1.23 -12.41 -18.46
N SER A 425 -0.17 -12.12 -19.22
CA SER A 425 0.58 -10.85 -19.12
C SER A 425 0.21 -9.84 -20.19
N GLY A 426 -0.90 -10.03 -20.91
CA GLY A 426 -1.37 -9.09 -21.93
C GLY A 426 -2.15 -7.89 -21.40
N SER A 427 -2.49 -7.88 -20.12
CA SER A 427 -3.11 -6.76 -19.39
C SER A 427 -2.39 -6.52 -18.06
N ASP A 428 -2.90 -5.57 -17.26
CA ASP A 428 -2.50 -5.46 -15.85
C ASP A 428 -2.86 -6.77 -15.13
N ILE A 429 -1.95 -7.23 -14.27
CA ILE A 429 -2.04 -8.48 -13.50
C ILE A 429 -2.35 -8.09 -12.05
N ASN A 430 -3.40 -8.65 -11.47
CA ASN A 430 -3.58 -8.59 -10.01
C ASN A 430 -2.77 -9.72 -9.41
N VAL A 431 -1.66 -9.42 -8.72
CA VAL A 431 -0.80 -10.46 -8.15
C VAL A 431 -1.49 -11.05 -6.92
N PHE A 432 -1.80 -10.20 -5.94
CA PHE A 432 -2.69 -10.49 -4.82
C PHE A 432 -3.08 -9.18 -4.11
N GLU A 433 -4.21 -9.19 -3.40
CA GLU A 433 -4.72 -8.04 -2.64
C GLU A 433 -4.64 -6.73 -3.44
N ASP A 434 -3.82 -5.79 -2.96
CA ASP A 434 -3.60 -4.48 -3.57
C ASP A 434 -2.37 -4.43 -4.47
N LEU A 435 -1.60 -5.53 -4.61
CA LEU A 435 -0.39 -5.62 -5.42
C LEU A 435 -0.71 -6.02 -6.86
N TRP A 436 -0.34 -5.16 -7.79
CA TRP A 436 -0.56 -5.36 -9.22
C TRP A 436 0.72 -5.18 -10.03
N ILE A 437 0.76 -5.75 -11.23
CA ILE A 437 1.78 -5.46 -12.24
C ILE A 437 1.11 -4.85 -13.46
N GLY A 438 1.44 -3.59 -13.73
CA GLY A 438 1.00 -2.88 -14.93
C GLY A 438 1.96 -3.09 -16.09
N ARG A 439 1.46 -2.84 -17.32
CA ARG A 439 2.29 -2.98 -18.52
C ARG A 439 2.06 -1.91 -19.59
N PHE A 440 3.03 -1.72 -20.46
CA PHE A 440 2.85 -1.08 -21.76
C PHE A 440 3.87 -1.60 -22.79
N GLU A 441 3.54 -1.47 -24.08
CA GLU A 441 4.39 -1.94 -25.17
C GLU A 441 4.97 -0.78 -25.97
N LYS A 442 6.20 -0.97 -26.46
CA LYS A 442 6.87 -0.03 -27.36
C LYS A 442 7.64 -0.79 -28.44
N LYS A 443 7.38 -0.46 -29.71
CA LYS A 443 8.18 -0.95 -30.84
C LYS A 443 9.32 0.04 -31.13
N ILE A 444 10.55 -0.44 -31.08
CA ILE A 444 11.75 0.36 -31.40
C ILE A 444 12.57 -0.43 -32.41
N SER A 445 12.80 0.15 -33.59
CA SER A 445 13.64 -0.44 -34.65
C SER A 445 13.25 -1.87 -35.04
N GLY A 446 11.96 -2.21 -34.98
CA GLY A 446 11.43 -3.54 -35.32
C GLY A 446 11.32 -4.50 -34.13
N ASN A 447 12.01 -4.23 -33.02
CA ASN A 447 11.92 -5.02 -31.80
C ASN A 447 10.73 -4.57 -30.94
N LEU A 448 10.06 -5.54 -30.32
CA LEU A 448 8.97 -5.31 -29.39
C LEU A 448 9.51 -5.34 -27.95
N TYR A 449 9.47 -4.19 -27.28
CA TYR A 449 9.74 -4.09 -25.85
C TYR A 449 8.43 -4.04 -25.09
N VAL A 450 8.33 -4.84 -24.03
CA VAL A 450 7.23 -4.76 -23.07
C VAL A 450 7.81 -4.27 -21.75
N THR A 451 7.25 -3.19 -21.23
CA THR A 451 7.65 -2.61 -19.96
C THR A 451 6.65 -2.99 -18.90
N PHE A 452 7.12 -3.59 -17.82
CA PHE A 452 6.35 -3.94 -16.63
C PHE A 452 6.70 -3.01 -15.48
N TYR A 453 5.73 -2.74 -14.61
CA TYR A 453 5.94 -1.96 -13.41
C TYR A 453 4.94 -2.41 -12.33
N PRO A 454 5.39 -2.74 -11.11
CA PRO A 454 4.50 -3.09 -10.03
C PRO A 454 3.85 -1.83 -9.49
N TYR A 455 2.69 -1.97 -8.89
CA TYR A 455 2.04 -0.90 -8.17
C TYR A 455 1.11 -1.43 -7.10
N MET A 456 0.93 -0.67 -6.02
CA MET A 456 -0.15 -0.91 -5.06
C MET A 456 -1.28 0.10 -5.25
N ASN A 457 -2.53 -0.37 -5.16
CA ASN A 457 -3.70 0.48 -5.06
C ASN A 457 -4.14 0.57 -3.60
N LYS A 458 -3.69 1.57 -2.84
CA LYS A 458 -4.22 1.78 -1.48
C LYS A 458 -5.50 2.62 -1.55
N VAL A 459 -6.55 2.12 -0.93
CA VAL A 459 -7.80 2.84 -0.64
C VAL A 459 -7.85 3.00 0.87
N GLU A 460 -7.76 4.22 1.38
CA GLU A 460 -8.08 4.43 2.80
C GLU A 460 -9.60 4.39 2.95
N ASP A 461 -10.08 3.37 3.65
CA ASP A 461 -11.44 3.34 4.16
C ASP A 461 -11.64 4.59 5.04
N VAL A 462 -12.54 5.47 4.59
CA VAL A 462 -13.31 6.32 5.50
C VAL A 462 -13.90 5.37 6.53
N GLU A 463 -13.54 5.52 7.82
CA GLU A 463 -14.03 4.70 8.95
C GLU A 463 -15.29 3.93 8.54
N SER A 464 -15.10 2.67 8.16
CA SER A 464 -16.21 1.80 7.89
C SER A 464 -16.85 1.54 9.24
N ILE A 465 -17.82 2.38 9.59
CA ILE A 465 -18.78 2.08 10.64
C ILE A 465 -19.70 0.99 10.08
N LEU A 466 -19.14 -0.18 9.78
CA LEU A 466 -19.75 -1.49 9.58
C LEU A 466 -18.59 -2.48 9.33
N PRO A 467 -18.49 -3.59 10.08
CA PRO A 467 -17.36 -4.50 10.00
C PRO A 467 -17.27 -5.10 8.60
N SER A 468 -16.12 -4.93 7.95
CA SER A 468 -15.73 -5.75 6.80
C SER A 468 -15.82 -7.21 7.25
N THR A 469 -16.60 -8.00 6.52
CA THR A 469 -16.73 -9.43 6.73
C THR A 469 -15.43 -10.12 6.33
N THR A 470 -14.41 -10.01 7.16
CA THR A 470 -13.48 -11.10 7.40
C THR A 470 -14.32 -12.21 8.02
N SER A 471 -14.16 -13.45 7.57
CA SER A 471 -14.73 -14.59 8.26
C SER A 471 -14.30 -14.52 9.71
N VAL A 472 -15.22 -14.10 10.58
CA VAL A 472 -15.07 -14.18 12.02
C VAL A 472 -14.84 -15.65 12.31
N SER A 473 -13.58 -16.04 12.54
CA SER A 473 -13.33 -17.14 13.46
C SER A 473 -13.96 -16.69 14.76
N VAL A 474 -15.12 -17.28 15.06
CA VAL A 474 -15.73 -17.14 16.37
C VAL A 474 -14.60 -17.39 17.38
N PRO A 475 -14.34 -16.49 18.34
CA PRO A 475 -13.33 -16.75 19.36
C PRO A 475 -13.65 -18.13 19.93
N VAL A 476 -12.71 -19.06 19.77
CA VAL A 476 -12.82 -20.39 20.32
C VAL A 476 -12.65 -20.19 21.82
N MET A 477 -13.77 -19.93 22.49
CA MET A 477 -13.85 -20.00 23.95
C MET A 477 -13.38 -21.40 24.32
N SER A 478 -12.30 -21.50 25.06
CA SER A 478 -11.88 -22.77 25.63
C SER A 478 -13.01 -23.31 26.53
N LEU A 479 -13.14 -24.63 26.65
CA LEU A 479 -14.16 -25.25 27.52
C LEU A 479 -13.98 -24.80 28.98
N GLU A 480 -12.78 -24.36 29.35
CA GLU A 480 -12.43 -23.83 30.67
C GLU A 480 -13.02 -22.42 30.89
N GLU A 481 -13.00 -21.54 29.88
CA GLU A 481 -13.61 -20.21 29.95
C GLU A 481 -15.15 -20.26 30.08
N TYR A 482 -15.81 -21.20 29.39
CA TYR A 482 -17.26 -21.37 29.51
C TYR A 482 -17.71 -21.85 30.92
N LEU A 483 -16.83 -22.56 31.64
CA LEU A 483 -17.15 -23.13 32.95
C LEU A 483 -16.91 -22.18 34.12
N ILE A 484 -16.14 -21.10 33.94
CA ILE A 484 -15.79 -20.18 35.03
C ILE A 484 -16.80 -19.04 35.20
N GLY A 485 -17.63 -18.73 34.20
CA GLY A 485 -18.82 -17.88 34.34
C GLY A 485 -18.59 -16.60 35.16
N ILE A 486 -17.88 -15.63 34.58
CA ILE A 486 -17.84 -14.24 35.06
C ILE A 486 -18.38 -13.33 33.96
#